data_AF-A2ED08-F1
#
_entry.id   AF-A2ED08-F1
#
_cell.length_a   1.000
_cell.length_b   1.000
_cell.length_c   1.000
_cell.angle_alpha   90.00
_cell.angle_beta   90.00
_cell.angle_gamma   90.00
#
_symmetry.space_group_name_H-M   'P 1'
#
loop_
_entity.id
_entity.type
_entity.pdbx_description
1 polymer ?
#
loop_
_entity_poly.entity_id
_entity_poly.type
_entity_poly.pdbx_seq_one_letter_code
_entity_poly.pdbx_strand_id
1 'polypeptide(L)'
;MENYLPYLKEGGKAKLQTDLTEAAEPLEFISKLSSFEYIDKNDLGPFYNLMGTLNRSTTDVFSDILRQQLIEFKQKILTMNQEELRILVKEIEPFSEIGEFQELLKIALSRVPKISQVGPLPESVEQNLTPKEKADIYIHDTAKFNEWLDSLFSTAMLDFSNDDFGYHSLFKEIAPIVFQKRRLAVLTNEYCENQFEMSSHPIYTIIRFYMAIFNSPIAQIDFARPLALIIYGSFHGVKANIQLMKEASQLAGAKLAHIIFSVPQVTMTSKVLYYGEFFGFTHEENKKFIQDLERDNDYTLARLSNSTLYCRIATIAWIQGIKINQQTIKFLSISEPQTDLGLIMARKYKKEYDVVLQNWAQKNSWIYIDYLTRIKASGLEVPAFTTKPDLTPQQASIAQVLLLL
;
A
#
# COMPACT_ATOMS: atom_id res chain seq x y z
N MET A 1 -38.76 -21.08 30.02
CA MET A 1 -39.03 -19.64 30.25
C MET A 1 -39.36 -19.25 31.69
N GLU A 2 -38.77 -19.84 32.74
CA GLU A 2 -38.83 -19.18 34.08
C GLU A 2 -37.54 -18.44 34.49
N ASN A 3 -36.40 -18.59 33.82
CA ASN A 3 -35.12 -18.41 34.54
C ASN A 3 -34.23 -17.19 34.19
N TYR A 4 -34.74 -16.08 33.64
CA TYR A 4 -33.90 -14.86 33.40
C TYR A 4 -34.41 -13.59 34.06
N LEU A 5 -35.69 -13.54 34.44
CA LEU A 5 -36.24 -12.41 35.20
C LEU A 5 -35.52 -12.12 36.54
N PRO A 6 -34.93 -13.09 37.26
CA PRO A 6 -34.24 -12.80 38.52
C PRO A 6 -32.96 -11.97 38.35
N TYR A 7 -32.26 -12.10 37.23
CA TYR A 7 -30.95 -11.44 37.00
C TYR A 7 -31.07 -10.02 36.45
N LEU A 8 -32.24 -9.67 35.92
CA LEU A 8 -32.54 -8.36 35.33
C LEU A 8 -33.24 -7.39 36.32
N LYS A 9 -33.52 -7.83 37.55
CA LYS A 9 -34.04 -7.00 38.65
C LYS A 9 -32.89 -6.41 39.47
N GLU A 10 -33.19 -5.41 40.29
CA GLU A 10 -32.24 -4.81 41.23
C GLU A 10 -31.65 -5.92 42.15
N GLY A 11 -30.32 -6.05 42.19
CA GLY A 11 -29.62 -7.16 42.87
C GLY A 11 -29.34 -8.41 42.00
N GLY A 12 -29.89 -8.49 40.81
CA GLY A 12 -29.74 -9.64 39.89
C GLY A 12 -28.31 -9.88 39.40
N LYS A 13 -27.49 -8.82 39.30
CA LYS A 13 -26.06 -8.93 38.96
C LYS A 13 -25.25 -9.71 40.01
N ALA A 14 -25.55 -9.52 41.30
CA ALA A 14 -24.90 -10.25 42.38
C ALA A 14 -25.33 -11.72 42.41
N LYS A 15 -26.60 -11.98 42.10
CA LYS A 15 -27.13 -13.35 41.97
C LYS A 15 -26.50 -14.10 40.80
N LEU A 16 -26.37 -13.44 39.64
CA LEU A 16 -25.71 -14.02 38.45
C LEU A 16 -24.25 -14.35 38.74
N GLN A 17 -23.53 -13.47 39.45
CA GLN A 17 -22.16 -13.73 39.89
C GLN A 17 -22.07 -14.93 40.83
N THR A 18 -22.98 -15.04 41.79
CA THR A 18 -23.00 -16.17 42.75
C THR A 18 -23.23 -17.49 42.02
N ASP A 19 -24.26 -17.53 41.16
CA ASP A 19 -24.65 -18.74 40.42
C ASP A 19 -23.57 -19.17 39.39
N LEU A 20 -22.83 -18.22 38.79
CA LEU A 20 -21.68 -18.51 37.93
C LEU A 20 -20.48 -19.06 38.71
N THR A 21 -20.29 -18.63 39.96
CA THR A 21 -19.16 -19.05 40.80
C THR A 21 -19.40 -20.45 41.38
N GLU A 22 -20.67 -20.82 41.58
CA GLU A 22 -21.09 -22.12 42.10
C GLU A 22 -21.35 -23.16 41.00
N ALA A 23 -21.38 -22.76 39.72
CA ALA A 23 -21.62 -23.65 38.60
C ALA A 23 -20.42 -24.58 38.31
N ALA A 24 -20.70 -25.89 38.22
CA ALA A 24 -19.70 -26.90 37.90
C ALA A 24 -19.11 -26.77 36.48
N GLU A 25 -19.90 -26.26 35.52
CA GLU A 25 -19.46 -26.00 34.13
C GLU A 25 -19.97 -24.62 33.62
N PRO A 26 -19.22 -23.53 33.89
CA PRO A 26 -19.67 -22.15 33.62
C PRO A 26 -19.89 -21.82 32.14
N LEU A 27 -19.13 -22.44 31.23
CA LEU A 27 -19.23 -22.17 29.79
C LEU A 27 -20.45 -22.83 29.16
N GLU A 28 -20.83 -24.02 29.63
CA GLU A 28 -22.06 -24.70 29.19
C GLU A 28 -23.29 -23.97 29.74
N PHE A 29 -23.19 -23.42 30.95
CA PHE A 29 -24.20 -22.52 31.53
C PHE A 29 -24.39 -21.27 30.66
N ILE A 30 -23.31 -20.57 30.29
CA ILE A 30 -23.34 -19.40 29.40
C ILE A 30 -23.91 -19.74 28.01
N SER A 31 -23.52 -20.88 27.43
CA SER A 31 -24.03 -21.38 26.15
C SER A 31 -25.53 -21.69 26.18
N LYS A 32 -26.09 -22.05 27.32
CA LYS A 32 -27.53 -22.29 27.49
C LYS A 32 -28.31 -20.98 27.63
N LEU A 33 -27.66 -19.89 28.08
CA LEU A 33 -28.23 -18.53 28.15
C LEU A 33 -28.57 -17.90 26.79
N SER A 34 -27.96 -18.36 25.70
CA SER A 34 -28.10 -17.80 24.35
C SER A 34 -29.13 -18.51 23.46
N SER A 35 -29.82 -19.55 23.94
CA SER A 35 -30.82 -20.30 23.17
C SER A 35 -32.24 -19.71 23.33
N PHE A 36 -33.01 -19.63 22.23
CA PHE A 36 -34.33 -18.99 22.10
C PHE A 36 -35.48 -19.57 22.98
N GLU A 37 -35.20 -20.55 23.84
CA GLU A 37 -36.21 -21.24 24.67
C GLU A 37 -36.62 -20.47 25.95
N TYR A 38 -36.18 -19.21 26.10
CA TYR A 38 -36.29 -18.44 27.36
C TYR A 38 -36.95 -17.02 27.33
N ILE A 39 -37.66 -16.62 26.27
CA ILE A 39 -38.51 -15.39 26.17
C ILE A 39 -39.96 -15.55 26.72
N ASP A 40 -40.29 -15.13 27.94
CA ASP A 40 -41.64 -15.28 28.54
C ASP A 40 -42.82 -14.98 27.57
N LYS A 41 -43.56 -16.04 27.21
CA LYS A 41 -44.70 -15.99 26.29
C LYS A 41 -45.97 -15.41 26.95
N ASN A 42 -46.00 -15.11 28.24
CA ASN A 42 -47.20 -14.60 28.90
C ASN A 42 -47.43 -13.10 28.63
N ASP A 43 -46.37 -12.29 28.55
CA ASP A 43 -46.48 -10.86 28.19
C ASP A 43 -46.65 -10.64 26.68
N LEU A 44 -46.21 -11.60 25.86
CA LEU A 44 -46.42 -11.65 24.41
C LEU A 44 -47.52 -12.65 24.02
N GLY A 45 -48.27 -13.18 24.98
CA GLY A 45 -49.30 -14.21 24.78
C GLY A 45 -50.40 -13.77 23.83
N PRO A 46 -50.92 -12.53 23.95
CA PRO A 46 -51.82 -11.94 22.97
C PRO A 46 -51.20 -11.87 21.57
N PHE A 47 -49.91 -11.60 21.47
CA PHE A 47 -49.18 -11.51 20.19
C PHE A 47 -48.98 -12.88 19.55
N TYR A 48 -48.55 -13.91 20.29
CA TYR A 48 -48.45 -15.29 19.79
C TYR A 48 -49.82 -15.84 19.36
N ASN A 49 -50.88 -15.55 20.12
CA ASN A 49 -52.25 -15.91 19.75
C ASN A 49 -52.72 -15.18 18.49
N LEU A 50 -52.48 -13.87 18.39
CA LEU A 50 -52.80 -13.08 17.19
C LEU A 50 -52.06 -13.62 15.95
N MET A 51 -50.77 -13.93 16.08
CA MET A 51 -49.93 -14.46 15.01
C MET A 51 -50.35 -15.87 14.57
N GLY A 52 -50.73 -16.73 15.51
CA GLY A 52 -51.36 -18.03 15.23
C GLY A 52 -52.70 -17.89 14.51
N THR A 53 -53.50 -16.87 14.86
CA THR A 53 -54.79 -16.58 14.21
C THR A 53 -54.60 -16.05 12.77
N LEU A 54 -53.51 -15.30 12.54
CA LEU A 54 -53.12 -14.77 11.23
C LEU A 54 -52.32 -15.76 10.38
N ASN A 55 -52.06 -16.97 10.89
CA ASN A 55 -51.24 -18.01 10.26
C ASN A 55 -49.84 -17.51 9.83
N ARG A 56 -49.22 -16.66 10.65
CA ARG A 56 -47.89 -16.09 10.41
C ARG A 56 -46.88 -16.60 11.45
N SER A 57 -45.65 -16.87 11.02
CA SER A 57 -44.56 -17.28 11.90
C SER A 57 -44.15 -16.14 12.84
N THR A 58 -43.92 -16.46 14.11
CA THR A 58 -43.39 -15.49 15.07
C THR A 58 -41.91 -15.22 14.86
N THR A 59 -41.17 -16.19 14.33
CA THR A 59 -39.77 -16.02 13.92
C THR A 59 -39.63 -14.91 12.87
N ASP A 60 -40.57 -14.85 11.92
CA ASP A 60 -40.56 -13.83 10.87
C ASP A 60 -40.76 -12.43 11.47
N VAL A 61 -41.66 -12.29 12.45
CA VAL A 61 -41.91 -10.98 13.06
C VAL A 61 -40.81 -10.56 14.03
N PHE A 62 -40.22 -11.46 14.81
CA PHE A 62 -39.04 -11.10 15.62
C PHE A 62 -37.85 -10.75 14.74
N SER A 63 -37.66 -11.46 13.61
CA SER A 63 -36.67 -11.08 12.61
C SER A 63 -36.95 -9.69 12.03
N ASP A 64 -38.21 -9.37 11.73
CA ASP A 64 -38.60 -8.04 11.26
C ASP A 64 -38.39 -6.95 12.32
N ILE A 65 -38.72 -7.21 13.59
CA ILE A 65 -38.47 -6.28 14.71
C ILE A 65 -36.97 -6.05 14.90
N LEU A 66 -36.16 -7.12 14.92
CA LEU A 66 -34.70 -7.01 15.02
C LEU A 66 -34.14 -6.21 13.85
N ARG A 67 -34.61 -6.50 12.62
CA ARG A 67 -34.22 -5.75 11.42
C ARG A 67 -34.58 -4.27 11.55
N GLN A 68 -35.77 -3.96 12.07
CA GLN A 68 -36.24 -2.60 12.26
C GLN A 68 -35.45 -1.86 13.33
N GLN A 69 -35.17 -2.51 14.47
CA GLN A 69 -34.27 -1.95 15.50
C GLN A 69 -32.86 -1.72 14.97
N LEU A 70 -32.35 -2.62 14.14
CA LEU A 70 -31.02 -2.48 13.54
C LEU A 70 -30.98 -1.32 12.53
N ILE A 71 -32.07 -1.08 11.78
CA ILE A 71 -32.24 0.10 10.92
C ILE A 71 -32.29 1.38 11.77
N GLU A 72 -33.09 1.41 12.83
CA GLU A 72 -33.19 2.55 13.74
C GLU A 72 -31.84 2.84 14.40
N PHE A 73 -31.12 1.81 14.82
CA PHE A 73 -29.80 1.94 15.41
C PHE A 73 -28.78 2.48 14.40
N LYS A 74 -28.78 1.97 13.16
CA LYS A 74 -27.98 2.53 12.06
C LYS A 74 -28.28 4.02 11.85
N GLN A 75 -29.55 4.42 11.85
CA GLN A 75 -29.93 5.83 11.72
C GLN A 75 -29.46 6.67 12.90
N LYS A 76 -29.52 6.13 14.12
CA LYS A 76 -29.03 6.81 15.33
C LYS A 76 -27.51 7.00 15.29
N ILE A 77 -26.76 6.02 14.81
CA ILE A 77 -25.30 6.15 14.62
C ILE A 77 -24.97 7.32 13.69
N LEU A 78 -25.80 7.62 12.69
CA LEU A 78 -25.58 8.74 11.76
C LEU A 78 -25.80 10.13 12.40
N THR A 79 -26.48 10.21 13.54
CA THR A 79 -26.74 11.47 14.26
C THR A 79 -25.90 11.63 15.52
N MET A 80 -25.26 10.56 16.00
CA MET A 80 -24.35 10.60 17.15
C MET A 80 -23.17 11.55 16.93
N ASN A 81 -22.77 12.19 18.03
CA ASN A 81 -21.57 13.01 18.11
C ASN A 81 -20.30 12.15 18.26
N GLN A 82 -19.14 12.79 18.19
CA GLN A 82 -17.84 12.11 18.19
C GLN A 82 -17.57 11.29 19.46
N GLU A 83 -17.98 11.78 20.63
CA GLU A 83 -17.75 11.10 21.90
C GLU A 83 -18.68 9.89 22.04
N GLU A 84 -19.96 10.06 21.67
CA GLU A 84 -20.94 8.98 21.62
C GLU A 84 -20.50 7.84 20.69
N LEU A 85 -19.95 8.18 19.51
CA LEU A 85 -19.42 7.18 18.57
C LEU A 85 -18.23 6.41 19.15
N ARG A 86 -17.34 7.07 19.90
CA ARG A 86 -16.19 6.42 20.54
C ARG A 86 -16.62 5.44 21.62
N ILE A 87 -17.57 5.86 22.46
CA ILE A 87 -18.14 5.01 23.51
C ILE A 87 -18.81 3.80 22.85
N LEU A 88 -19.63 4.03 21.81
CA LEU A 88 -20.30 2.98 21.07
C LEU A 88 -19.33 1.95 20.49
N VAL A 89 -18.24 2.40 19.86
CA VAL A 89 -17.25 1.48 19.29
C VAL A 89 -16.64 0.59 20.37
N LYS A 90 -16.27 1.17 21.53
CA LYS A 90 -15.72 0.41 22.67
C LYS A 90 -16.72 -0.57 23.28
N GLU A 91 -17.99 -0.20 23.32
CA GLU A 91 -19.06 -1.07 23.86
C GLU A 91 -19.37 -2.24 22.93
N ILE A 92 -19.28 -2.04 21.61
CA ILE A 92 -19.57 -3.08 20.62
C ILE A 92 -18.33 -3.94 20.30
N GLU A 93 -17.12 -3.43 20.50
CA GLU A 93 -15.84 -4.13 20.26
C GLU A 93 -15.81 -5.59 20.73
N PRO A 94 -16.26 -5.93 21.96
CA PRO A 94 -16.22 -7.32 22.47
C PRO A 94 -17.11 -8.28 21.68
N PHE A 95 -18.06 -7.75 20.90
CA PHE A 95 -19.02 -8.50 20.11
C PHE A 95 -18.71 -8.45 18.60
N SER A 96 -17.50 -8.04 18.23
CA SER A 96 -17.03 -7.86 16.85
C SER A 96 -17.02 -9.14 15.99
N GLU A 97 -17.20 -10.32 16.57
CA GLU A 97 -17.35 -11.57 15.81
C GLU A 97 -18.77 -11.77 15.25
N ILE A 98 -19.76 -11.04 15.77
CA ILE A 98 -21.15 -11.11 15.32
C ILE A 98 -21.33 -10.19 14.10
N GLY A 99 -21.78 -10.74 12.97
CA GLY A 99 -21.86 -10.03 11.69
C GLY A 99 -22.70 -8.73 11.73
N GLU A 100 -23.82 -8.74 12.45
CA GLU A 100 -24.66 -7.55 12.66
C GLU A 100 -23.91 -6.42 13.37
N PHE A 101 -23.08 -6.75 14.36
CA PHE A 101 -22.28 -5.78 15.10
C PHE A 101 -21.06 -5.32 14.30
N GLN A 102 -20.49 -6.16 13.43
CA GLN A 102 -19.46 -5.74 12.47
C GLN A 102 -19.97 -4.61 11.57
N GLU A 103 -21.19 -4.74 11.04
CA GLU A 103 -21.79 -3.71 10.19
C GLU A 103 -22.03 -2.39 10.95
N LEU A 104 -22.42 -2.46 12.22
CA LEU A 104 -22.58 -1.28 13.07
C LEU A 104 -21.23 -0.63 13.40
N LEU A 105 -20.21 -1.44 13.71
CA LEU A 105 -18.84 -0.98 13.95
C LEU A 105 -18.28 -0.26 12.73
N LYS A 106 -18.42 -0.83 11.52
CA LYS A 106 -17.97 -0.21 10.26
C LYS A 106 -18.59 1.18 10.06
N ILE A 107 -19.91 1.30 10.25
CA ILE A 107 -20.61 2.58 10.11
C ILE A 107 -20.12 3.57 11.17
N ALA A 108 -19.98 3.15 12.42
CA ALA A 108 -19.50 4.02 13.50
C ALA A 108 -18.06 4.50 13.25
N LEU A 109 -17.15 3.58 12.94
CA LEU A 109 -15.74 3.83 12.66
C LEU A 109 -15.53 4.80 11.49
N SER A 110 -16.31 4.68 10.41
CA SER A 110 -16.24 5.58 9.25
C SER A 110 -16.53 7.06 9.58
N ARG A 111 -17.18 7.33 10.73
CA ARG A 111 -17.51 8.67 11.21
C ARG A 111 -16.55 9.19 12.27
N VAL A 112 -15.62 8.36 12.76
CA VAL A 112 -14.62 8.75 13.76
C VAL A 112 -13.38 9.33 13.04
N PRO A 113 -13.01 10.62 13.24
CA PRO A 113 -11.92 11.29 12.55
C PRO A 113 -10.53 10.75 12.89
N LYS A 114 -10.36 10.11 14.04
CA LYS A 114 -9.07 9.50 14.41
C LYS A 114 -9.34 8.19 15.11
N ILE A 115 -9.29 7.12 14.34
CA ILE A 115 -9.57 5.78 14.84
C ILE A 115 -8.51 5.37 15.87
N SER A 116 -7.27 5.83 15.69
CA SER A 116 -6.17 5.62 16.64
C SER A 116 -6.49 6.10 18.06
N GLN A 117 -7.44 7.02 18.22
CA GLN A 117 -7.89 7.49 19.53
C GLN A 117 -8.94 6.57 20.18
N VAL A 118 -9.52 5.65 19.42
CA VAL A 118 -10.49 4.67 19.90
C VAL A 118 -9.79 3.44 20.47
N GLY A 119 -8.70 3.03 19.82
CA GLY A 119 -7.92 1.84 20.15
C GLY A 119 -7.44 1.13 18.89
N PRO A 120 -6.75 -0.02 19.02
CA PRO A 120 -6.56 -0.92 17.89
C PRO A 120 -7.92 -1.43 17.39
N LEU A 121 -8.06 -1.62 16.07
CA LEU A 121 -9.25 -2.28 15.54
C LEU A 121 -9.21 -3.76 15.92
N PRO A 122 -10.36 -4.37 16.26
CA PRO A 122 -10.43 -5.82 16.39
C PRO A 122 -10.00 -6.47 15.08
N GLU A 123 -9.18 -7.51 15.19
CA GLU A 123 -8.64 -8.21 14.03
C GLU A 123 -9.75 -8.80 13.14
N SER A 124 -10.82 -9.28 13.77
CA SER A 124 -12.05 -9.76 13.11
C SER A 124 -12.73 -8.70 12.23
N VAL A 125 -12.66 -7.42 12.63
CA VAL A 125 -13.17 -6.31 11.83
C VAL A 125 -12.18 -6.00 10.73
N GLU A 126 -10.90 -5.81 11.07
CA GLU A 126 -9.86 -5.36 10.14
C GLU A 126 -9.64 -6.32 8.95
N GLN A 127 -9.74 -7.64 9.19
CA GLN A 127 -9.65 -8.66 8.14
C GLN A 127 -10.86 -8.65 7.20
N ASN A 128 -12.04 -8.26 7.70
CA ASN A 128 -13.30 -8.25 6.94
C ASN A 128 -13.59 -6.90 6.27
N LEU A 129 -12.76 -5.87 6.50
CA LEU A 129 -12.89 -4.59 5.81
C LEU A 129 -12.47 -4.72 4.35
N THR A 130 -13.38 -4.40 3.45
CA THR A 130 -13.07 -4.17 2.05
C THR A 130 -12.12 -2.97 1.91
N PRO A 131 -11.34 -2.88 0.82
CA PRO A 131 -10.45 -1.75 0.58
C PRO A 131 -11.16 -0.38 0.60
N LYS A 132 -12.41 -0.33 0.14
CA LYS A 132 -13.25 0.88 0.19
C LYS A 132 -13.57 1.28 1.64
N GLU A 133 -14.01 0.33 2.47
CA GLU A 133 -14.32 0.59 3.87
C GLU A 133 -13.06 1.03 4.64
N LYS A 134 -11.90 0.41 4.38
CA LYS A 134 -10.61 0.86 4.94
C LYS A 134 -10.33 2.32 4.61
N ALA A 135 -10.52 2.73 3.36
CA ALA A 135 -10.32 4.11 2.96
C ALA A 135 -11.33 5.09 3.58
N ASP A 136 -12.59 4.67 3.75
CA ASP A 136 -13.59 5.49 4.42
C ASP A 136 -13.25 5.70 5.91
N ILE A 137 -12.73 4.67 6.56
CA ILE A 137 -12.32 4.68 7.97
C ILE A 137 -11.00 5.46 8.17
N TYR A 138 -10.00 5.26 7.31
CA TYR A 138 -8.66 5.83 7.47
C TYR A 138 -8.50 7.24 6.89
N ILE A 139 -9.50 7.78 6.19
CA ILE A 139 -9.43 9.10 5.52
C ILE A 139 -8.95 10.25 6.43
N HIS A 140 -9.26 10.17 7.71
CA HIS A 140 -8.92 11.19 8.70
C HIS A 140 -7.74 10.78 9.61
N ASP A 141 -7.23 9.55 9.49
CA ASP A 141 -6.11 9.00 10.25
C ASP A 141 -4.94 8.62 9.33
N THR A 142 -4.09 9.61 9.03
CA THR A 142 -2.97 9.47 8.07
C THR A 142 -2.01 8.34 8.43
N ALA A 143 -1.77 8.08 9.72
CA ALA A 143 -0.85 7.01 10.13
C ALA A 143 -1.40 5.64 9.72
N LYS A 144 -2.67 5.37 10.05
CA LYS A 144 -3.35 4.13 9.66
C LYS A 144 -3.50 3.99 8.14
N PHE A 145 -3.76 5.09 7.45
CA PHE A 145 -3.79 5.09 5.99
C PHE A 145 -2.43 4.73 5.38
N ASN A 146 -1.32 5.28 5.90
CA ASN A 146 0.03 4.96 5.43
C ASN A 146 0.41 3.51 5.73
N GLU A 147 0.14 3.00 6.94
CA GLU A 147 0.36 1.58 7.30
C GLU A 147 -0.38 0.65 6.32
N TRP A 148 -1.61 0.99 5.98
CA TRP A 148 -2.38 0.23 5.01
C TRP A 148 -1.79 0.33 3.59
N LEU A 149 -1.40 1.52 3.13
CA LEU A 149 -0.69 1.67 1.85
C LEU A 149 0.60 0.84 1.82
N ASP A 150 1.42 0.89 2.88
CA ASP A 150 2.64 0.08 3.00
C ASP A 150 2.36 -1.41 2.76
N SER A 151 1.27 -1.93 3.33
CA SER A 151 0.87 -3.33 3.14
C SER A 151 0.50 -3.67 1.68
N LEU A 152 -0.20 -2.78 0.98
CA LEU A 152 -0.59 -2.96 -0.42
C LEU A 152 0.62 -2.92 -1.35
N PHE A 153 1.49 -1.92 -1.16
CA PHE A 153 2.72 -1.76 -1.94
C PHE A 153 3.66 -2.94 -1.71
N SER A 154 3.83 -3.37 -0.47
CA SER A 154 4.65 -4.54 -0.14
C SER A 154 4.15 -5.80 -0.83
N THR A 155 2.83 -6.01 -0.90
CA THR A 155 2.24 -7.17 -1.59
C THR A 155 2.52 -7.12 -3.10
N ALA A 156 2.33 -5.97 -3.73
CA ALA A 156 2.52 -5.82 -5.17
C ALA A 156 3.98 -5.89 -5.64
N MET A 157 4.93 -5.51 -4.78
CA MET A 157 6.36 -5.66 -5.05
C MET A 157 6.80 -7.13 -5.18
N LEU A 158 5.93 -8.08 -4.81
CA LEU A 158 6.21 -9.52 -4.75
C LEU A 158 5.46 -10.32 -5.82
N ASP A 159 4.68 -9.66 -6.67
CA ASP A 159 4.03 -10.31 -7.80
C ASP A 159 5.05 -10.48 -8.95
N PHE A 160 5.75 -11.62 -8.91
CA PHE A 160 6.78 -12.01 -9.88
C PHE A 160 6.20 -12.60 -11.19
N SER A 161 4.87 -12.52 -11.41
CA SER A 161 4.20 -13.42 -12.34
C SER A 161 4.52 -13.23 -13.81
N ASN A 162 4.99 -12.05 -14.28
CA ASN A 162 5.54 -11.82 -15.62
C ASN A 162 6.41 -10.55 -15.68
N ASP A 163 7.36 -10.50 -16.64
CA ASP A 163 8.40 -9.47 -16.86
C ASP A 163 7.87 -8.07 -17.29
N ASP A 164 6.66 -7.72 -16.86
CA ASP A 164 5.92 -6.52 -17.26
C ASP A 164 5.83 -5.48 -16.15
N PHE A 165 6.58 -5.66 -15.05
CA PHE A 165 6.54 -4.71 -13.93
C PHE A 165 5.09 -4.58 -13.41
N GLY A 166 4.58 -5.64 -12.76
CA GLY A 166 3.18 -5.93 -12.38
C GLY A 166 2.38 -4.87 -11.59
N TYR A 167 2.89 -3.65 -11.48
CA TYR A 167 2.28 -2.48 -10.84
C TYR A 167 0.89 -2.10 -11.39
N HIS A 168 0.48 -2.65 -12.53
CA HIS A 168 -0.86 -2.49 -13.06
C HIS A 168 -1.94 -3.11 -12.15
N SER A 169 -1.67 -4.24 -11.49
CA SER A 169 -2.62 -4.84 -10.54
C SER A 169 -2.79 -3.93 -9.32
N LEU A 170 -1.68 -3.48 -8.73
CA LEU A 170 -1.67 -2.52 -7.62
C LEU A 170 -2.39 -1.21 -7.98
N PHE A 171 -2.11 -0.64 -9.14
CA PHE A 171 -2.80 0.57 -9.58
C PHE A 171 -4.30 0.34 -9.73
N LYS A 172 -4.72 -0.78 -10.34
CA LYS A 172 -6.14 -1.14 -10.46
C LYS A 172 -6.81 -1.36 -9.10
N GLU A 173 -6.06 -1.80 -8.11
CA GLU A 173 -6.56 -2.00 -6.74
C GLU A 173 -6.67 -0.68 -5.98
N ILE A 174 -5.64 0.17 -6.04
CA ILE A 174 -5.56 1.44 -5.29
C ILE A 174 -6.40 2.55 -5.94
N ALA A 175 -6.42 2.65 -7.27
CA ALA A 175 -7.06 3.75 -7.99
C ALA A 175 -8.55 3.92 -7.66
N PRO A 176 -9.40 2.87 -7.64
CA PRO A 176 -10.81 3.00 -7.30
C PRO A 176 -11.06 3.52 -5.89
N ILE A 177 -10.05 3.50 -5.02
CA ILE A 177 -10.15 3.83 -3.60
C ILE A 177 -9.60 5.23 -3.35
N VAL A 178 -8.37 5.47 -3.80
CA VAL A 178 -7.66 6.74 -3.63
C VAL A 178 -8.33 7.88 -4.39
N PHE A 179 -8.97 7.58 -5.53
CA PHE A 179 -9.67 8.58 -6.32
C PHE A 179 -11.12 8.83 -5.89
N GLN A 180 -11.63 8.19 -4.84
CA GLN A 180 -12.96 8.57 -4.30
C GLN A 180 -12.92 9.92 -3.58
N LYS A 181 -11.77 10.28 -3.00
CA LYS A 181 -11.66 11.45 -2.14
C LYS A 181 -10.36 12.21 -2.39
N ARG A 182 -10.47 13.52 -2.61
CA ARG A 182 -9.32 14.41 -2.86
C ARG A 182 -8.20 14.27 -1.83
N ARG A 183 -8.55 14.15 -0.54
CA ARG A 183 -7.57 14.00 0.55
C ARG A 183 -6.74 12.73 0.42
N LEU A 184 -7.37 11.60 0.07
CA LEU A 184 -6.67 10.32 -0.10
C LEU A 184 -5.72 10.37 -1.29
N ALA A 185 -6.12 11.00 -2.39
CA ALA A 185 -5.26 11.24 -3.54
C ALA A 185 -4.00 12.03 -3.18
N VAL A 186 -4.16 13.13 -2.41
CA VAL A 186 -3.02 13.92 -1.93
C VAL A 186 -2.12 13.09 -1.02
N LEU A 187 -2.67 12.40 -0.02
CA LEU A 187 -1.89 11.57 0.91
C LEU A 187 -1.14 10.44 0.20
N THR A 188 -1.77 9.80 -0.79
CA THR A 188 -1.13 8.72 -1.56
C THR A 188 0.01 9.26 -2.43
N ASN A 189 -0.18 10.43 -3.04
CA ASN A 189 0.87 11.10 -3.80
C ASN A 189 2.06 11.45 -2.89
N GLU A 190 1.81 12.10 -1.76
CA GLU A 190 2.84 12.44 -0.76
C GLU A 190 3.57 11.18 -0.27
N TYR A 191 2.83 10.11 0.02
CA TYR A 191 3.40 8.83 0.40
C TYR A 191 4.31 8.26 -0.69
N CYS A 192 3.88 8.20 -1.95
CA CYS A 192 4.71 7.72 -3.06
C CYS A 192 5.96 8.60 -3.26
N GLU A 193 5.83 9.91 -3.09
CA GLU A 193 6.94 10.86 -3.14
C GLU A 193 8.00 10.54 -2.08
N ASN A 194 7.57 10.45 -0.82
CA ASN A 194 8.47 10.23 0.32
C ASN A 194 9.13 8.86 0.23
N GLN A 195 8.37 7.82 -0.13
CA GLN A 195 8.90 6.47 -0.28
C GLN A 195 9.86 6.35 -1.46
N PHE A 196 9.62 7.08 -2.56
CA PHE A 196 10.58 7.17 -3.65
C PHE A 196 11.86 7.88 -3.21
N GLU A 197 11.78 8.96 -2.43
CA GLU A 197 12.99 9.63 -1.92
C GLU A 197 13.81 8.73 -0.99
N MET A 198 13.14 7.88 -0.20
CA MET A 198 13.81 6.96 0.70
C MET A 198 14.45 5.77 -0.02
N SER A 199 13.78 5.22 -1.03
CA SER A 199 14.16 3.93 -1.63
C SER A 199 14.55 4.00 -3.09
N SER A 200 14.20 5.06 -3.83
CA SER A 200 14.23 5.13 -5.30
C SER A 200 13.53 3.95 -5.98
N HIS A 201 12.58 3.29 -5.31
CA HIS A 201 11.91 2.11 -5.87
C HIS A 201 10.93 2.51 -6.98
N PRO A 202 10.99 1.87 -8.16
CA PRO A 202 10.24 2.30 -9.34
C PRO A 202 8.72 2.20 -9.21
N ILE A 203 8.21 1.33 -8.33
CA ILE A 203 6.76 1.21 -8.08
C ILE A 203 6.11 2.53 -7.70
N TYR A 204 6.74 3.32 -6.82
CA TYR A 204 6.18 4.57 -6.32
C TYR A 204 6.09 5.61 -7.44
N THR A 205 7.13 5.66 -8.27
CA THR A 205 7.14 6.45 -9.50
C THR A 205 6.05 6.03 -10.46
N ILE A 206 5.87 4.72 -10.67
CA ILE A 206 4.92 4.19 -11.64
C ILE A 206 3.48 4.45 -11.19
N ILE A 207 3.16 4.17 -9.91
CA ILE A 207 1.85 4.48 -9.34
C ILE A 207 1.58 5.98 -9.47
N ARG A 208 2.54 6.84 -9.11
CA ARG A 208 2.40 8.28 -9.27
C ARG A 208 2.17 8.71 -10.73
N PHE A 209 2.91 8.12 -11.66
CA PHE A 209 2.74 8.37 -13.10
C PHE A 209 1.35 7.98 -13.58
N TYR A 210 0.88 6.77 -13.25
CA TYR A 210 -0.46 6.31 -13.59
C TYR A 210 -1.55 7.15 -12.93
N MET A 211 -1.35 7.58 -11.68
CA MET A 211 -2.26 8.47 -10.99
C MET A 211 -2.39 9.81 -11.71
N ALA A 212 -1.27 10.38 -12.16
CA ALA A 212 -1.25 11.64 -12.87
C ALA A 212 -1.98 11.58 -14.22
N ILE A 213 -1.94 10.45 -14.94
CA ILE A 213 -2.65 10.28 -16.24
C ILE A 213 -4.07 9.73 -16.10
N PHE A 214 -4.46 9.22 -14.92
CA PHE A 214 -5.77 8.63 -14.71
C PHE A 214 -6.90 9.64 -15.02
N ASN A 215 -7.98 9.16 -15.65
CA ASN A 215 -9.11 10.00 -16.07
C ASN A 215 -10.14 10.21 -14.95
N SER A 216 -9.65 10.51 -13.73
CA SER A 216 -10.49 10.95 -12.62
C SER A 216 -10.55 12.48 -12.56
N PRO A 217 -11.70 13.10 -12.28
CA PRO A 217 -11.79 14.53 -12.00
C PRO A 217 -10.84 14.99 -10.88
N ILE A 218 -10.53 14.10 -9.92
CA ILE A 218 -9.65 14.39 -8.79
C ILE A 218 -8.16 14.31 -9.19
N ALA A 219 -7.81 13.57 -10.24
CA ALA A 219 -6.42 13.43 -10.70
C ALA A 219 -5.88 14.69 -11.41
N GLN A 220 -6.73 15.69 -11.68
CA GLN A 220 -6.32 16.97 -12.26
C GLN A 220 -5.53 17.87 -11.28
N ILE A 221 -5.47 17.51 -10.00
CA ILE A 221 -4.75 18.27 -8.97
C ILE A 221 -3.25 17.97 -8.95
N ASP A 222 -2.78 17.01 -9.74
CA ASP A 222 -1.37 16.59 -9.74
C ASP A 222 -0.52 17.47 -10.66
N PHE A 223 0.45 18.17 -10.10
CA PHE A 223 1.39 19.02 -10.85
C PHE A 223 2.29 18.23 -11.80
N ALA A 224 2.47 16.93 -11.59
CA ALA A 224 3.22 16.07 -12.49
C ALA A 224 2.43 15.68 -13.76
N ARG A 225 1.12 15.96 -13.83
CA ARG A 225 0.23 15.54 -14.93
C ARG A 225 0.70 16.01 -16.32
N PRO A 226 1.10 17.27 -16.55
CA PRO A 226 1.57 17.69 -17.87
C PRO A 226 2.76 16.84 -18.34
N LEU A 227 3.74 16.64 -17.44
CA LEU A 227 4.92 15.86 -17.75
C LEU A 227 4.58 14.38 -17.99
N ALA A 228 3.71 13.80 -17.15
CA ALA A 228 3.27 12.42 -17.29
C ALA A 228 2.55 12.19 -18.63
N LEU A 229 1.70 13.10 -19.08
CA LEU A 229 1.02 13.03 -20.38
C LEU A 229 2.00 13.09 -21.56
N ILE A 230 3.01 13.97 -21.51
CA ILE A 230 4.03 14.07 -22.57
C ILE A 230 4.85 12.78 -22.66
N ILE A 231 5.27 12.26 -21.51
CA ILE A 231 6.00 11.01 -21.41
C ILE A 231 5.13 9.85 -21.91
N TYR A 232 3.88 9.76 -21.47
CA TYR A 232 2.92 8.76 -21.94
C TYR A 232 2.74 8.80 -23.47
N GLY A 233 2.55 9.99 -24.03
CA GLY A 233 2.48 10.18 -25.48
C GLY A 233 3.74 9.68 -26.20
N SER A 234 4.93 9.98 -25.63
CA SER A 234 6.21 9.55 -26.20
C SER A 234 6.40 8.02 -26.24
N PHE A 235 5.74 7.27 -25.36
CA PHE A 235 5.72 5.81 -25.39
C PHE A 235 4.77 5.23 -26.43
N HIS A 236 3.67 5.94 -26.72
CA HIS A 236 2.59 5.44 -27.55
C HIS A 236 2.56 6.04 -28.97
N GLY A 237 3.36 7.06 -29.27
CA GLY A 237 3.53 7.58 -30.64
C GLY A 237 4.25 8.93 -30.73
N VAL A 238 5.10 9.06 -31.76
CA VAL A 238 5.87 10.26 -32.20
C VAL A 238 6.87 10.79 -31.16
N LYS A 239 8.16 10.76 -31.53
CA LYS A 239 9.34 11.20 -30.75
C LYS A 239 9.04 12.27 -29.68
N ALA A 240 9.50 12.01 -28.46
CA ALA A 240 9.41 12.93 -27.33
C ALA A 240 9.90 14.35 -27.69
N ASN A 241 9.05 15.35 -27.46
CA ASN A 241 9.45 16.75 -27.61
C ASN A 241 10.21 17.20 -26.36
N ILE A 242 11.55 17.17 -26.44
CA ILE A 242 12.45 17.48 -25.33
C ILE A 242 12.19 18.89 -24.76
N GLN A 243 11.90 19.87 -25.62
CA GLN A 243 11.63 21.23 -25.18
C GLN A 243 10.34 21.30 -24.35
N LEU A 244 9.28 20.65 -24.82
CA LEU A 244 8.01 20.56 -24.10
C LEU A 244 8.17 19.80 -22.77
N MET A 245 9.00 18.75 -22.74
CA MET A 245 9.32 18.01 -21.52
C MET A 245 10.09 18.87 -20.51
N LYS A 246 11.02 19.72 -20.97
CA LYS A 246 11.73 20.68 -20.10
C LYS A 246 10.76 21.70 -19.51
N GLU A 247 9.89 22.26 -20.32
CA GLU A 247 8.87 23.21 -19.88
C GLU A 247 7.92 22.56 -18.87
N ALA A 248 7.44 21.34 -19.15
CA ALA A 248 6.60 20.60 -18.22
C ALA A 248 7.33 20.20 -16.93
N SER A 249 8.62 19.85 -17.01
CA SER A 249 9.49 19.58 -15.85
C SER A 249 9.65 20.81 -14.96
N GLN A 250 9.82 21.99 -15.57
CA GLN A 250 9.87 23.27 -14.84
C GLN A 250 8.53 23.58 -14.15
N LEU A 251 7.40 23.33 -14.82
CA LEU A 251 6.07 23.52 -14.24
C LEU A 251 5.76 22.54 -13.11
N ALA A 252 6.19 21.28 -13.23
CA ALA A 252 6.02 20.25 -12.20
C ALA A 252 7.00 20.41 -11.03
N GLY A 253 8.13 21.08 -11.26
CA GLY A 253 9.25 21.18 -10.32
C GLY A 253 10.23 20.00 -10.43
N ALA A 254 11.51 20.28 -10.15
CA ALA A 254 12.61 19.33 -10.35
C ALA A 254 12.46 18.00 -9.58
N LYS A 255 11.88 18.06 -8.37
CA LYS A 255 11.61 16.86 -7.54
C LYS A 255 10.63 15.91 -8.24
N LEU A 256 9.49 16.43 -8.70
CA LEU A 256 8.48 15.62 -9.39
C LEU A 256 8.97 15.13 -10.74
N ALA A 257 9.71 15.96 -11.47
CA ALA A 257 10.35 15.56 -12.71
C ALA A 257 11.26 14.34 -12.50
N HIS A 258 12.14 14.36 -11.51
CA HIS A 258 13.03 13.23 -11.22
C HIS A 258 12.29 11.95 -10.91
N ILE A 259 11.22 12.03 -10.12
CA ILE A 259 10.36 10.86 -9.84
C ILE A 259 9.81 10.30 -11.14
N ILE A 260 9.16 11.13 -11.97
CA ILE A 260 8.49 10.70 -13.19
C ILE A 260 9.47 10.20 -14.28
N PHE A 261 10.63 10.85 -14.43
CA PHE A 261 11.68 10.41 -15.36
C PHE A 261 12.41 9.13 -14.89
N SER A 262 12.12 8.65 -13.67
CA SER A 262 12.64 7.38 -13.15
C SER A 262 11.73 6.19 -13.45
N VAL A 263 10.65 6.37 -14.21
CA VAL A 263 9.85 5.24 -14.72
C VAL A 263 10.80 4.33 -15.52
N PRO A 264 10.89 3.02 -15.25
CA PRO A 264 11.82 2.11 -15.91
C PRO A 264 11.71 2.13 -17.43
N GLN A 265 10.48 2.17 -17.94
CA GLN A 265 10.22 2.29 -19.37
C GLN A 265 10.86 3.57 -19.94
N VAL A 266 10.80 4.71 -19.24
CA VAL A 266 11.33 6.01 -19.70
C VAL A 266 12.84 5.94 -19.74
N THR A 267 13.40 5.43 -18.64
CA THR A 267 14.83 5.23 -18.43
C THR A 267 15.43 4.34 -19.53
N MET A 268 14.68 3.35 -20.00
CA MET A 268 15.14 2.42 -21.04
C MET A 268 14.96 2.92 -22.48
N THR A 269 13.88 3.66 -22.78
CA THR A 269 13.56 4.07 -24.15
C THR A 269 14.14 5.42 -24.54
N SER A 270 14.37 6.31 -23.57
CA SER A 270 14.95 7.63 -23.82
C SER A 270 16.45 7.50 -24.03
N LYS A 271 16.98 7.98 -25.17
CA LYS A 271 18.44 8.02 -25.36
C LYS A 271 19.07 8.81 -24.21
N VAL A 272 20.10 8.25 -23.57
CA VAL A 272 20.78 8.89 -22.43
C VAL A 272 21.26 10.32 -22.74
N LEU A 273 21.58 10.60 -24.00
CA LEU A 273 21.95 11.93 -24.51
C LEU A 273 20.87 13.00 -24.23
N TYR A 274 19.59 12.62 -24.22
CA TYR A 274 18.49 13.52 -23.92
C TYR A 274 18.03 13.41 -22.47
N TYR A 275 18.42 12.34 -21.76
CA TYR A 275 18.02 12.11 -20.37
C TYR A 275 18.52 13.22 -19.44
N GLY A 276 19.79 13.60 -19.55
CA GLY A 276 20.37 14.67 -18.73
C GLY A 276 19.71 16.04 -18.97
N GLU A 277 19.20 16.27 -20.18
CA GLU A 277 18.55 17.53 -20.53
C GLU A 277 17.25 17.78 -19.76
N PHE A 278 16.59 16.72 -19.29
CA PHE A 278 15.39 16.83 -18.45
C PHE A 278 15.66 17.40 -17.06
N PHE A 279 16.92 17.39 -16.64
CA PHE A 279 17.40 17.86 -15.35
C PHE A 279 18.16 19.19 -15.45
N GLY A 280 18.06 19.85 -16.60
CA GLY A 280 18.65 21.18 -16.82
C GLY A 280 20.07 21.17 -17.38
N PHE A 281 20.63 20.00 -17.74
CA PHE A 281 21.89 19.98 -18.49
C PHE A 281 21.67 20.47 -19.91
N THR A 282 22.65 21.20 -20.44
CA THR A 282 22.69 21.48 -21.88
C THR A 282 23.02 20.20 -22.65
N HIS A 283 22.61 20.15 -23.92
CA HIS A 283 22.92 19.04 -24.81
C HIS A 283 24.43 18.77 -24.88
N GLU A 284 25.23 19.85 -24.98
CA GLU A 284 26.69 19.75 -25.07
C GLU A 284 27.34 19.26 -23.77
N GLU A 285 26.85 19.70 -22.60
CA GLU A 285 27.33 19.18 -21.31
C GLU A 285 27.07 17.68 -21.18
N ASN A 286 25.85 17.23 -21.51
CA ASN A 286 25.51 15.81 -21.39
C ASN A 286 26.28 14.97 -22.40
N LYS A 287 26.41 15.45 -23.65
CA LYS A 287 27.22 14.80 -24.69
C LYS A 287 28.68 14.67 -24.27
N LYS A 288 29.28 15.74 -23.75
CA LYS A 288 30.65 15.75 -23.26
C LYS A 288 30.83 14.76 -22.11
N PHE A 289 29.94 14.79 -21.12
CA PHE A 289 29.99 13.86 -20.00
C PHE A 289 29.93 12.40 -20.47
N ILE A 290 28.97 12.06 -21.36
CA ILE A 290 28.84 10.71 -21.93
C ILE A 290 30.12 10.28 -22.67
N GLN A 291 30.73 11.17 -23.45
CA GLN A 291 32.00 10.89 -24.15
C GLN A 291 33.18 10.66 -23.17
N ASP A 292 33.16 11.35 -22.04
CA ASP A 292 34.20 11.24 -21.03
C ASP A 292 34.05 9.98 -20.16
N LEU A 293 32.88 9.32 -20.11
CA LEU A 293 32.67 8.03 -19.41
C LEU A 293 33.58 6.90 -19.94
N GLU A 294 33.93 6.93 -21.21
CA GLU A 294 34.86 5.96 -21.82
C GLU A 294 36.32 6.23 -21.49
N ARG A 295 36.64 7.46 -21.06
CA ARG A 295 38.00 7.93 -20.84
C ARG A 295 38.36 7.83 -19.37
N ASP A 296 39.59 7.44 -19.08
CA ASP A 296 40.12 7.51 -17.73
C ASP A 296 40.49 8.96 -17.40
N ASN A 297 39.62 9.68 -16.68
CA ASN A 297 39.91 11.04 -16.26
C ASN A 297 39.30 11.41 -14.90
N ASP A 298 40.09 12.15 -14.11
CA ASP A 298 39.71 12.66 -12.78
C ASP A 298 38.49 13.58 -12.84
N TYR A 299 38.27 14.24 -13.98
CA TYR A 299 37.14 15.13 -14.21
C TYR A 299 35.79 14.39 -14.08
N THR A 300 35.69 13.18 -14.62
CA THR A 300 34.48 12.35 -14.59
C THR A 300 34.21 11.87 -13.18
N LEU A 301 35.25 11.41 -12.46
CA LEU A 301 35.13 11.01 -11.06
C LEU A 301 34.72 12.17 -10.16
N ALA A 302 35.24 13.37 -10.38
CA ALA A 302 34.83 14.57 -9.66
C ALA A 302 33.34 14.90 -9.87
N ARG A 303 32.84 14.77 -11.12
CA ARG A 303 31.41 14.98 -11.42
C ARG A 303 30.52 13.94 -10.75
N LEU A 304 30.89 12.67 -10.80
CA LEU A 304 30.17 11.57 -10.15
C LEU A 304 30.09 11.76 -8.63
N SER A 305 31.18 12.22 -8.02
CA SER A 305 31.25 12.48 -6.58
C SER A 305 30.38 13.66 -6.14
N ASN A 306 30.16 14.64 -7.02
CA ASN A 306 29.40 15.85 -6.70
C ASN A 306 27.89 15.70 -6.88
N SER A 307 27.39 14.65 -7.56
CA SER A 307 25.95 14.48 -7.77
C SER A 307 25.53 13.04 -8.09
N THR A 308 24.49 12.58 -7.39
CA THR A 308 23.80 11.32 -7.67
C THR A 308 23.19 11.26 -9.07
N LEU A 309 22.86 12.42 -9.65
CA LEU A 309 22.33 12.51 -11.01
C LEU A 309 23.39 12.12 -12.07
N TYR A 310 24.66 12.47 -11.87
CA TYR A 310 25.73 12.02 -12.77
C TYR A 310 25.95 10.51 -12.66
N CYS A 311 25.86 9.95 -11.45
CA CYS A 311 25.89 8.49 -11.25
C CYS A 311 24.73 7.81 -11.98
N ARG A 312 23.54 8.44 -11.97
CA ARG A 312 22.35 7.97 -12.68
C ARG A 312 22.55 7.96 -14.19
N ILE A 313 23.01 9.08 -14.75
CA ILE A 313 23.30 9.21 -16.20
C ILE A 313 24.36 8.19 -16.64
N ALA A 314 25.44 8.03 -15.87
CA ALA A 314 26.48 7.05 -16.16
C ALA A 314 25.92 5.61 -16.14
N THR A 315 25.15 5.26 -15.12
CA THR A 315 24.55 3.92 -15.02
C THR A 315 23.56 3.65 -16.16
N ILE A 316 22.72 4.64 -16.52
CA ILE A 316 21.82 4.53 -17.69
C ILE A 316 22.62 4.36 -18.98
N ALA A 317 23.69 5.14 -19.18
CA ALA A 317 24.55 5.01 -20.35
C ALA A 317 25.09 3.58 -20.47
N TRP A 318 25.53 2.99 -19.36
CA TRP A 318 26.04 1.62 -19.32
C TRP A 318 24.96 0.58 -19.65
N ILE A 319 23.77 0.73 -19.06
CA ILE A 319 22.61 -0.14 -19.34
C ILE A 319 22.24 -0.07 -20.82
N GLN A 320 22.32 1.13 -21.42
CA GLN A 320 22.07 1.37 -22.85
C GLN A 320 23.24 0.97 -23.77
N GLY A 321 24.31 0.40 -23.22
CA GLY A 321 25.42 -0.18 -23.99
C GLY A 321 26.53 0.79 -24.37
N ILE A 322 26.57 2.00 -23.79
CA ILE A 322 27.73 2.88 -23.89
C ILE A 322 28.85 2.29 -23.05
N LYS A 323 30.06 2.25 -23.61
CA LYS A 323 31.22 1.72 -22.92
C LYS A 323 31.58 2.66 -21.77
N ILE A 324 31.96 2.09 -20.63
CA ILE A 324 32.37 2.85 -19.46
C ILE A 324 33.71 2.32 -18.98
N ASN A 325 34.60 3.22 -18.57
CA ASN A 325 35.91 2.85 -18.06
C ASN A 325 35.80 2.10 -16.71
N GLN A 326 36.86 1.38 -16.34
CA GLN A 326 36.89 0.59 -15.11
C GLN A 326 36.87 1.42 -13.82
N GLN A 327 37.43 2.63 -13.82
CA GLN A 327 37.40 3.51 -12.64
C GLN A 327 35.99 4.01 -12.34
N THR A 328 35.22 4.38 -13.37
CA THR A 328 33.82 4.76 -13.26
C THR A 328 32.97 3.59 -12.78
N ILE A 329 33.20 2.37 -13.30
CA ILE A 329 32.51 1.17 -12.80
C ILE A 329 32.81 0.93 -11.32
N LYS A 330 34.08 1.04 -10.90
CA LYS A 330 34.46 0.94 -9.48
C LYS A 330 33.77 2.01 -8.64
N PHE A 331 33.72 3.25 -9.12
CA PHE A 331 33.04 4.34 -8.43
C PHE A 331 31.54 4.07 -8.26
N LEU A 332 30.86 3.68 -9.34
CA LEU A 332 29.43 3.31 -9.29
C LEU A 332 29.18 2.14 -8.33
N SER A 333 30.11 1.19 -8.25
CA SER A 333 29.96 0.05 -7.34
C SER A 333 29.95 0.45 -5.86
N ILE A 334 30.62 1.54 -5.49
CA ILE A 334 30.67 2.01 -4.09
C ILE A 334 29.68 3.14 -3.81
N SER A 335 29.05 3.72 -4.84
CA SER A 335 28.07 4.79 -4.69
C SER A 335 26.81 4.33 -3.96
N GLU A 336 25.93 5.29 -3.68
CA GLU A 336 24.60 5.00 -3.16
C GLU A 336 23.81 4.19 -4.21
N PRO A 337 23.15 3.08 -3.82
CA PRO A 337 22.36 2.28 -4.74
C PRO A 337 21.22 3.09 -5.35
N GLN A 338 21.02 2.92 -6.65
CA GLN A 338 19.84 3.44 -7.33
C GLN A 338 18.91 2.27 -7.61
N THR A 339 17.92 2.05 -6.74
CA THR A 339 17.09 0.83 -6.73
C THR A 339 16.46 0.53 -8.08
N ASP A 340 15.86 1.52 -8.73
CA ASP A 340 15.28 1.34 -10.07
C ASP A 340 16.31 0.89 -11.11
N LEU A 341 17.50 1.49 -11.14
CA LEU A 341 18.58 1.07 -12.05
C LEU A 341 19.16 -0.29 -11.68
N GLY A 342 19.28 -0.59 -10.40
CA GLY A 342 19.70 -1.89 -9.89
C GLY A 342 18.75 -3.01 -10.33
N LEU A 343 17.43 -2.79 -10.21
CA LEU A 343 16.41 -3.70 -10.71
C LEU A 343 16.49 -3.85 -12.25
N ILE A 344 16.68 -2.76 -12.98
CA ILE A 344 16.87 -2.82 -14.45
C ILE A 344 18.12 -3.63 -14.81
N MET A 345 19.24 -3.40 -14.12
CA MET A 345 20.51 -4.12 -14.33
C MET A 345 20.38 -5.60 -14.00
N ALA A 346 19.69 -5.94 -12.90
CA ALA A 346 19.42 -7.32 -12.52
C ALA A 346 18.53 -8.01 -13.57
N ARG A 347 17.49 -7.37 -14.09
CA ARG A 347 16.64 -7.96 -15.14
C ARG A 347 17.35 -8.09 -16.48
N LYS A 348 18.14 -7.07 -16.87
CA LYS A 348 18.96 -7.05 -18.09
C LYS A 348 20.38 -7.53 -17.83
N TYR A 349 20.50 -8.53 -16.97
CA TYR A 349 21.79 -8.95 -16.44
C TYR A 349 22.82 -9.23 -17.51
N LYS A 350 23.99 -8.63 -17.30
CA LYS A 350 25.24 -8.95 -17.97
C LYS A 350 26.27 -9.19 -16.89
N LYS A 351 27.21 -10.11 -17.14
CA LYS A 351 28.27 -10.44 -16.18
C LYS A 351 29.08 -9.22 -15.71
N GLU A 352 29.26 -8.23 -16.58
CA GLU A 352 29.94 -6.98 -16.23
C GLU A 352 29.23 -6.16 -15.13
N TYR A 353 27.92 -6.37 -14.93
CA TYR A 353 27.12 -5.68 -13.91
C TYR A 353 27.35 -6.25 -12.50
N ASP A 354 27.95 -7.43 -12.35
CA ASP A 354 28.12 -8.10 -11.06
C ASP A 354 28.76 -7.21 -10.00
N VAL A 355 29.83 -6.49 -10.36
CA VAL A 355 30.58 -5.66 -9.40
C VAL A 355 29.70 -4.56 -8.78
N VAL A 356 28.79 -3.97 -9.57
CA VAL A 356 27.86 -2.95 -9.07
C VAL A 356 26.68 -3.61 -8.35
N LEU A 357 26.06 -4.61 -8.97
CA LEU A 357 24.89 -5.30 -8.43
C LEU A 357 25.17 -5.96 -7.09
N GLN A 358 26.33 -6.61 -6.91
CA GLN A 358 26.69 -7.24 -5.64
C GLN A 358 26.86 -6.20 -4.53
N ASN A 359 27.57 -5.09 -4.78
CA ASN A 359 27.76 -4.06 -3.76
C ASN A 359 26.46 -3.31 -3.44
N TRP A 360 25.61 -3.08 -4.45
CA TRP A 360 24.32 -2.44 -4.24
C TRP A 360 23.33 -3.37 -3.51
N ALA A 361 23.31 -4.66 -3.83
CA ALA A 361 22.53 -5.67 -3.13
C ALA A 361 22.89 -5.77 -1.64
N GLN A 362 24.15 -5.57 -1.27
CA GLN A 362 24.54 -5.55 0.15
C GLN A 362 23.92 -4.39 0.95
N LYS A 363 23.54 -3.32 0.26
CA LYS A 363 23.00 -2.08 0.86
C LYS A 363 21.48 -1.95 0.68
N ASN A 364 20.88 -2.73 -0.22
CA ASN A 364 19.48 -2.56 -0.61
C ASN A 364 18.78 -3.92 -0.79
N SER A 365 17.76 -4.15 0.05
CA SER A 365 17.03 -5.42 0.09
C SER A 365 16.32 -5.76 -1.22
N TRP A 366 15.82 -4.77 -1.96
CA TRP A 366 15.14 -5.01 -3.23
C TRP A 366 16.10 -5.44 -4.33
N ILE A 367 17.24 -4.75 -4.45
CA ILE A 367 18.28 -5.13 -5.40
C ILE A 367 18.82 -6.52 -5.06
N TYR A 368 18.95 -6.84 -3.78
CA TYR A 368 19.37 -8.18 -3.33
C TYR A 368 18.44 -9.29 -3.79
N ILE A 369 17.13 -9.14 -3.58
CA ILE A 369 16.15 -10.16 -4.00
C ILE A 369 16.15 -10.32 -5.52
N ASP A 370 16.11 -9.23 -6.29
CA ASP A 370 16.03 -9.29 -7.76
C ASP A 370 17.33 -9.85 -8.37
N TYR A 371 18.49 -9.46 -7.81
CA TYR A 371 19.78 -10.01 -8.21
C TYR A 371 19.89 -11.51 -7.94
N LEU A 372 19.54 -11.98 -6.73
CA LEU A 372 19.53 -13.41 -6.41
C LEU A 372 18.62 -14.19 -7.34
N THR A 373 17.41 -13.68 -7.56
CA THR A 373 16.42 -14.28 -8.45
C THR A 373 17.00 -14.45 -9.85
N ARG A 374 17.62 -13.39 -10.40
CA ARG A 374 18.22 -13.45 -11.73
C ARG A 374 19.39 -14.43 -11.82
N ILE A 375 20.31 -14.38 -10.86
CA ILE A 375 21.50 -15.24 -10.84
C ILE A 375 21.06 -16.71 -10.82
N LYS A 376 20.10 -17.05 -9.95
CA LYS A 376 19.51 -18.39 -9.88
C LYS A 376 18.77 -18.80 -11.15
N ALA A 377 17.92 -17.93 -11.69
CA ALA A 377 17.24 -18.19 -12.96
C ALA A 377 18.20 -18.40 -14.14
N SER A 378 19.39 -17.79 -14.07
CA SER A 378 20.45 -17.94 -15.08
C SER A 378 21.34 -19.16 -14.84
N GLY A 379 21.08 -19.97 -13.81
CA GLY A 379 21.89 -21.14 -13.44
C GLY A 379 23.29 -20.80 -12.95
N LEU A 380 23.51 -19.56 -12.52
CA LEU A 380 24.80 -19.08 -12.03
C LEU A 380 24.93 -19.33 -10.53
N GLU A 381 26.17 -19.49 -10.08
CA GLU A 381 26.47 -19.61 -8.66
C GLU A 381 26.20 -18.28 -7.95
N VAL A 382 25.49 -18.33 -6.82
CA VAL A 382 25.24 -17.14 -6.02
C VAL A 382 26.54 -16.70 -5.35
N PRO A 383 26.98 -15.44 -5.55
CA PRO A 383 28.20 -14.96 -4.94
C PRO A 383 28.07 -14.90 -3.41
N ALA A 384 29.19 -15.10 -2.72
CA ALA A 384 29.24 -14.93 -1.27
C ALA A 384 29.12 -13.44 -0.91
N PHE A 385 28.08 -13.09 -0.16
CA PHE A 385 27.87 -11.74 0.35
C PHE A 385 28.62 -11.55 1.67
N THR A 386 29.43 -10.50 1.76
CA THR A 386 30.13 -10.11 2.99
C THR A 386 29.19 -9.54 4.06
N THR A 387 28.17 -8.79 3.63
CA THR A 387 27.08 -8.30 4.47
C THR A 387 25.75 -8.52 3.76
N LYS A 388 24.67 -8.76 4.51
CA LYS A 388 23.32 -8.85 3.97
C LYS A 388 22.55 -7.58 4.34
N PRO A 389 21.70 -7.05 3.45
CA PRO A 389 20.82 -5.94 3.81
C PRO A 389 19.78 -6.39 4.83
N ASP A 390 19.21 -5.45 5.57
CA ASP A 390 18.07 -5.73 6.43
C ASP A 390 16.86 -6.14 5.59
N LEU A 391 16.36 -7.35 5.81
CA LEU A 391 15.23 -7.93 5.08
C LEU A 391 13.98 -7.89 5.98
N THR A 392 12.84 -7.52 5.40
CA THR A 392 11.55 -7.78 6.05
C THR A 392 11.33 -9.29 6.19
N PRO A 393 10.48 -9.77 7.12
CA PRO A 393 10.21 -11.21 7.27
C PRO A 393 9.80 -11.89 5.96
N GLN A 394 9.06 -11.18 5.12
CA GLN A 394 8.64 -11.65 3.81
C GLN A 394 9.80 -11.74 2.81
N GLN A 395 10.65 -10.70 2.73
CA GLN A 395 11.85 -10.73 1.90
C GLN A 395 12.84 -11.81 2.36
N ALA A 396 12.96 -12.04 3.67
CA ALA A 396 13.80 -13.09 4.23
C ALA A 396 13.32 -14.49 3.82
N SER A 397 12.00 -14.73 3.87
CA SER A 397 11.40 -15.99 3.40
C SER A 397 11.69 -16.24 1.91
N ILE A 398 11.53 -15.22 1.07
CA ILE A 398 11.83 -15.31 -0.37
C ILE A 398 13.31 -15.58 -0.60
N ALA A 399 14.20 -14.82 0.05
CA ALA A 399 15.63 -15.03 -0.06
C ALA A 399 16.03 -16.46 0.36
N GLN A 400 15.41 -17.00 1.40
CA GLN A 400 15.66 -18.36 1.85
C GLN A 400 15.25 -19.39 0.80
N VAL A 401 14.07 -19.24 0.19
CA VAL A 401 13.63 -20.12 -0.91
C VAL A 401 14.59 -20.03 -2.09
N LEU A 402 14.95 -18.82 -2.51
CA LEU A 402 15.88 -18.60 -3.63
C LEU A 402 17.26 -19.21 -3.39
N LEU A 403 17.74 -19.23 -2.15
CA LEU A 403 19.04 -19.81 -1.81
C LEU A 403 19.02 -21.35 -1.76
N LEU A 404 17.83 -21.96 -1.59
CA LEU A 404 17.64 -23.42 -1.56
C LEU A 404 17.42 -24.04 -2.94
N LEU A 405 16.92 -23.25 -3.90
CA LEU A 405 16.85 -23.60 -5.33
C LEU A 405 18.23 -23.52 -5.97
#